data_AF-M2B0C6-F1
#
_entry.id   AF-M2B0C6-F1
#
_cell.length_a   1.000
_cell.length_b   1.000
_cell.length_c   1.000
_cell.angle_alpha   90.00
_cell.angle_beta   90.00
_cell.angle_gamma   90.00
#
_symmetry.space_group_name_H-M   'P 1'
#
loop_
_entity.id
_entity.type
_entity.pdbx_description
1 polymer ?
#
loop_
_entity_poly.entity_id
_entity_poly.type
_entity_poly.pdbx_seq_one_letter_code
_entity_poly.pdbx_strand_id
1 'polypeptide(L)'
;MKKTLSCIFALLAIAFVITSCEKKEAVQQAAKPAPTEEKTAAPKPHEEGAAGFDEFPIGDEQDAGILTVAGVYFQPVDMEPAGNSLSKNEADCHMEADISANEKGATLGYGAGDFVPYLHVKAYIQKVGSSKVQEVAFMPMNASDGPHYGANVKFEEGLGKYNIKFEIKAPGNDYLLHVDKETGVTGRFWTEPIVVEWKDFEWTGPQW
;
A
#
# COMPACT_ATOMS: atom_id res chain seq x y z
N MET A 1 16.67 -60.53 22.54
CA MET A 1 16.75 -60.14 23.97
C MET A 1 15.63 -59.15 24.24
N LYS A 2 14.69 -59.52 25.12
CA LYS A 2 13.54 -58.72 25.55
C LYS A 2 14.00 -57.68 26.59
N LYS A 3 13.46 -56.45 26.59
CA LYS A 3 12.94 -55.76 27.80
C LYS A 3 11.95 -54.63 27.39
N THR A 4 10.68 -54.90 27.65
CA THR A 4 9.58 -53.95 27.80
C THR A 4 9.71 -53.27 29.18
N LEU A 5 9.32 -52.00 29.31
CA LEU A 5 8.93 -51.44 30.60
C LEU A 5 7.70 -50.54 30.43
N SER A 6 6.64 -50.94 31.15
CA SER A 6 5.34 -50.31 31.28
C SER A 6 5.23 -49.81 32.72
N CYS A 7 4.67 -48.63 32.95
CA CYS A 7 4.14 -48.20 34.24
C CYS A 7 2.84 -47.39 34.03
N ILE A 8 1.75 -47.97 34.51
CA ILE A 8 0.38 -47.45 34.64
C ILE A 8 0.19 -46.99 36.09
N PHE A 9 -0.39 -45.81 36.34
CA PHE A 9 -1.16 -45.41 37.55
C PHE A 9 -1.82 -44.04 37.24
N ALA A 10 -3.04 -43.66 37.62
CA ALA A 10 -4.23 -44.31 38.18
C ALA A 10 -5.43 -43.40 37.84
N LEU A 11 -6.61 -44.00 37.69
CA LEU A 11 -7.90 -43.32 37.48
C LEU A 11 -8.35 -42.59 38.75
N LEU A 12 -8.93 -41.39 38.61
CA LEU A 12 -9.85 -40.82 39.59
C LEU A 12 -11.19 -40.54 38.90
N ALA A 13 -12.21 -41.32 39.28
CA ALA A 13 -13.58 -41.15 38.86
C ALA A 13 -14.31 -40.23 39.87
N ILE A 14 -15.03 -39.23 39.37
CA ILE A 14 -16.08 -38.56 40.14
C ILE A 14 -17.34 -38.59 39.29
N ALA A 15 -18.30 -39.39 39.73
CA ALA A 15 -19.66 -39.40 39.22
C ALA A 15 -20.51 -38.45 40.06
N PHE A 16 -21.28 -37.58 39.41
CA PHE A 16 -22.49 -37.00 40.00
C PHE A 16 -23.56 -36.94 38.92
N VAL A 17 -24.62 -37.71 39.12
CA VAL A 17 -25.86 -37.71 38.34
C VAL A 17 -26.86 -36.87 39.11
N ILE A 18 -27.43 -35.84 38.49
CA ILE A 18 -28.74 -35.30 38.87
C ILE A 18 -29.59 -35.10 37.63
N THR A 19 -30.87 -35.41 37.83
CA THR A 19 -31.88 -35.78 36.85
C THR A 19 -32.79 -34.60 36.48
N SER A 20 -33.25 -34.60 35.22
CA SER A 20 -34.58 -34.19 34.74
C SER A 20 -35.04 -32.73 34.90
N CYS A 21 -35.34 -32.07 33.77
CA CYS A 21 -36.72 -31.76 33.35
C CYS A 21 -36.74 -30.88 32.08
N GLU A 22 -37.37 -31.38 31.01
CA GLU A 22 -37.91 -30.59 29.90
C GLU A 22 -39.12 -29.75 30.37
N LYS A 23 -39.25 -28.50 29.92
CA LYS A 23 -40.26 -28.03 28.92
C LYS A 23 -40.39 -26.49 28.87
N LYS A 24 -40.68 -26.03 27.64
CA LYS A 24 -41.50 -24.86 27.22
C LYS A 24 -40.86 -23.46 27.14
N GLU A 25 -40.58 -23.09 25.89
CA GLU A 25 -41.12 -21.94 25.13
C GLU A 25 -41.28 -20.58 25.82
N ALA A 26 -40.61 -19.57 25.26
CA ALA A 26 -41.28 -18.36 24.78
C ALA A 26 -40.42 -17.66 23.72
N VAL A 27 -40.88 -17.70 22.46
CA VAL A 27 -40.39 -16.83 21.38
C VAL A 27 -40.98 -15.44 21.61
N GLN A 28 -40.12 -14.44 21.79
CA GLN A 28 -40.49 -13.03 21.60
C GLN A 28 -39.76 -12.49 20.37
N GLN A 29 -40.57 -12.25 19.35
CA GLN A 29 -40.22 -11.56 18.13
C GLN A 29 -40.05 -10.07 18.44
N ALA A 30 -38.86 -9.52 18.19
CA ALA A 30 -38.63 -8.07 18.22
C ALA A 30 -38.04 -7.62 16.87
N ALA A 31 -38.67 -6.56 16.37
CA ALA A 31 -38.53 -5.84 15.12
C ALA A 31 -37.14 -5.81 14.43
N LYS A 32 -37.19 -5.97 13.11
CA LYS A 32 -36.13 -5.69 12.14
C LYS A 32 -35.85 -4.17 12.06
N PRO A 33 -34.61 -3.69 12.23
CA PRO A 33 -34.27 -2.33 11.83
C PRO A 33 -33.97 -2.29 10.33
N ALA A 34 -34.39 -1.19 9.69
CA ALA A 34 -34.08 -0.85 8.29
C ALA A 34 -32.57 -0.64 8.10
N PRO A 35 -32.03 -0.82 6.87
CA PRO A 35 -30.61 -0.62 6.62
C PRO A 35 -30.29 0.88 6.65
N THR A 36 -29.44 1.28 7.60
CA THR A 36 -28.82 2.60 7.63
C THR A 36 -27.76 2.63 6.54
N GLU A 37 -27.84 3.64 5.67
CA GLU A 37 -26.80 3.96 4.68
C GLU A 37 -25.45 4.13 5.39
N GLU A 38 -24.50 3.27 5.02
CA GLU A 38 -23.14 3.30 5.50
C GLU A 38 -22.42 4.43 4.76
N LYS A 39 -22.19 5.55 5.47
CA LYS A 39 -21.21 6.55 5.04
C LYS A 39 -19.85 5.86 4.98
N THR A 40 -19.27 5.76 3.80
CA THR A 40 -17.90 5.32 3.58
C THR A 40 -16.96 6.13 4.47
N ALA A 41 -16.41 5.48 5.49
CA ALA A 41 -15.31 6.01 6.28
C ALA A 41 -14.03 6.02 5.44
N ALA A 42 -13.17 7.01 5.67
CA ALA A 42 -11.84 7.08 5.07
C ALA A 42 -11.04 5.79 5.34
N PRO A 43 -10.12 5.39 4.44
CA PRO A 43 -9.23 4.26 4.68
C PRO A 43 -8.45 4.50 5.98
N LYS A 44 -8.33 3.46 6.82
CA LYS A 44 -7.51 3.52 8.03
C LYS A 44 -6.03 3.57 7.65
N PRO A 45 -5.16 4.18 8.48
CA PRO A 45 -3.72 4.13 8.27
C PRO A 45 -3.22 2.69 8.12
N HIS A 46 -2.27 2.48 7.20
CA HIS A 46 -1.61 1.19 7.09
C HIS A 46 -0.46 1.17 8.12
N GLU A 47 -0.58 0.37 9.18
CA GLU A 47 0.54 0.16 10.11
C GLU A 47 1.54 -0.84 9.50
N GLU A 48 2.21 -0.47 8.41
CA GLU A 48 3.40 -1.21 7.95
C GLU A 48 4.66 -0.51 8.49
N GLY A 49 4.98 -0.83 9.75
CA GLY A 49 6.36 -0.89 10.24
C GLY A 49 7.24 0.37 10.19
N ALA A 50 7.50 0.93 11.38
CA ALA A 50 8.71 1.68 11.77
C ALA A 50 8.85 3.18 11.42
N ALA A 51 7.96 3.78 10.62
CA ALA A 51 8.11 5.17 10.18
C ALA A 51 7.92 6.24 11.28
N GLY A 52 7.12 5.95 12.31
CA GLY A 52 6.86 6.89 13.42
C GLY A 52 5.90 8.04 13.07
N PHE A 53 5.21 7.96 11.93
CA PHE A 53 4.15 8.85 11.47
C PHE A 53 3.02 8.07 10.82
N ASP A 54 1.86 8.71 10.62
CA ASP A 54 0.67 8.08 10.02
C ASP A 54 0.67 8.24 8.50
N GLU A 55 0.48 7.13 7.78
CA GLU A 55 0.34 7.10 6.33
C GLU A 55 -1.05 6.61 5.92
N PHE A 56 -1.62 7.26 4.91
CA PHE A 56 -2.94 6.92 4.39
C PHE A 56 -2.82 6.35 2.98
N PRO A 57 -3.40 5.18 2.70
CA PRO A 57 -3.31 4.59 1.37
C PRO A 57 -4.13 5.37 0.34
N ILE A 58 -3.58 5.55 -0.86
CA ILE A 58 -4.33 5.99 -2.04
C ILE A 58 -5.29 4.88 -2.51
N GLY A 59 -4.87 3.62 -2.36
CA GLY A 59 -5.66 2.43 -2.61
C GLY A 59 -4.81 1.17 -2.42
N ASP A 60 -5.30 0.03 -2.90
CA ASP A 60 -4.59 -1.25 -2.79
C ASP A 60 -3.25 -1.22 -3.55
N GLU A 61 -2.24 -1.88 -3.00
CA GLU A 61 -0.96 -2.13 -3.68
C GLU A 61 -1.17 -2.87 -5.02
N GLN A 62 -0.36 -2.54 -6.03
CA GLN A 62 -0.48 -3.11 -7.36
C GLN A 62 0.84 -3.69 -7.87
N ASP A 63 0.79 -4.94 -8.36
CA ASP A 63 1.88 -5.54 -9.14
C ASP A 63 1.75 -5.15 -10.62
N ALA A 64 2.78 -4.51 -11.17
CA ALA A 64 2.82 -4.12 -12.58
C ALA A 64 4.22 -4.35 -13.19
N GLY A 65 4.29 -5.22 -14.19
CA GLY A 65 5.57 -5.62 -14.78
C GLY A 65 6.47 -6.30 -13.74
N ILE A 66 7.65 -5.71 -13.48
CA ILE A 66 8.61 -6.17 -12.47
C ILE A 66 8.49 -5.44 -11.13
N LEU A 67 7.52 -4.54 -11.00
CA LEU A 67 7.36 -3.66 -9.85
C LEU A 67 6.16 -4.09 -9.00
N THR A 68 6.31 -3.96 -7.70
CA THR A 68 5.21 -3.81 -6.74
C THR A 68 5.15 -2.33 -6.38
N VAL A 69 3.97 -1.72 -6.46
CA VAL A 69 3.78 -0.28 -6.28
C VAL A 69 2.67 -0.01 -5.28
N ALA A 70 3.02 0.65 -4.17
CA ALA A 70 2.07 1.24 -3.24
C ALA A 70 2.04 2.77 -3.42
N GLY A 71 0.88 3.36 -3.19
CA GLY A 71 0.71 4.81 -3.19
C GLY A 71 0.14 5.24 -1.86
N VAL A 72 0.82 6.15 -1.17
CA VAL A 72 0.40 6.70 0.13
C VAL A 72 0.40 8.22 0.10
N TYR A 73 -0.30 8.81 1.07
CA TYR A 73 -0.26 10.24 1.32
C TYR A 73 -0.33 10.55 2.82
N PHE A 74 0.23 11.69 3.21
CA PHE A 74 0.21 12.18 4.59
C PHE A 74 0.51 13.70 4.62
N GLN A 75 0.79 14.27 5.81
CA GLN A 75 1.04 15.70 5.94
C GLN A 75 2.18 16.19 5.02
N PRO A 76 2.08 17.40 4.44
CA PRO A 76 3.18 17.98 3.70
C PRO A 76 4.45 18.05 4.53
N VAL A 77 5.60 17.81 3.88
CA VAL A 77 6.91 17.77 4.54
C VAL A 77 7.83 18.88 4.04
N ASP A 78 8.81 19.21 4.87
CA ASP A 78 9.95 20.04 4.46
C ASP A 78 10.99 19.12 3.80
N MET A 79 11.48 19.50 2.63
CA MET A 79 12.45 18.72 1.84
C MET A 79 13.69 19.53 1.55
N GLU A 80 14.85 18.87 1.57
CA GLU A 80 16.12 19.44 1.15
C GLU A 80 16.76 18.57 0.05
N PRO A 81 17.26 19.16 -1.06
CA PRO A 81 17.20 20.59 -1.38
C PRO A 81 15.79 21.05 -1.76
N ALA A 82 15.41 22.24 -1.29
CA ALA A 82 14.12 22.86 -1.61
C ALA A 82 14.04 23.31 -3.08
N GLY A 83 12.82 23.47 -3.60
CA GLY A 83 12.55 24.06 -4.92
C GLY A 83 12.23 23.07 -6.05
N ASN A 84 12.41 21.76 -5.82
CA ASN A 84 12.00 20.72 -6.77
C ASN A 84 10.57 20.19 -6.54
N SER A 85 9.91 20.67 -5.48
CA SER A 85 8.53 20.34 -5.12
C SER A 85 7.87 21.55 -4.45
N LEU A 86 6.54 21.53 -4.29
CA LEU A 86 5.82 22.58 -3.55
C LEU A 86 6.36 22.70 -2.12
N SER A 87 6.38 23.91 -1.58
CA SER A 87 6.71 24.07 -0.16
C SER A 87 5.62 23.47 0.72
N LYS A 88 5.99 23.07 1.94
CA LYS A 88 5.05 22.52 2.94
C LYS A 88 3.79 23.37 3.13
N ASN A 89 3.93 24.69 3.10
CA ASN A 89 2.83 25.63 3.35
C ASN A 89 1.91 25.84 2.13
N GLU A 90 2.32 25.40 0.95
CA GLU A 90 1.57 25.57 -0.30
C GLU A 90 0.85 24.29 -0.74
N ALA A 91 1.21 23.16 -0.12
CA ALA A 91 0.72 21.83 -0.45
C ALA A 91 -0.42 21.38 0.46
N ASP A 92 -1.25 20.49 -0.08
CA ASP A 92 -2.35 19.84 0.63
C ASP A 92 -1.89 18.53 1.30
N CYS A 93 -0.98 17.79 0.68
CA CYS A 93 -0.36 16.58 1.24
C CYS A 93 1.07 16.38 0.75
N HIS A 94 1.80 15.46 1.37
CA HIS A 94 2.87 14.73 0.70
C HIS A 94 2.28 13.45 0.09
N MET A 95 2.68 13.11 -1.12
CA MET A 95 2.23 11.91 -1.83
C MET A 95 3.45 11.11 -2.27
N GLU A 96 3.44 9.81 -2.00
CA GLU A 96 4.54 8.92 -2.27
C GLU A 96 4.12 7.75 -3.17
N ALA A 97 5.10 7.26 -3.92
CA ALA A 97 5.07 6.01 -4.64
C ALA A 97 6.22 5.14 -4.11
N ASP A 98 5.85 4.12 -3.34
CA ASP A 98 6.77 3.10 -2.86
C ASP A 98 6.89 2.03 -3.92
N ILE A 99 8.09 1.91 -4.49
CA ILE A 99 8.34 1.06 -5.65
C ILE A 99 9.42 0.05 -5.32
N SER A 100 9.02 -1.19 -5.16
CA SER A 100 9.92 -2.31 -4.94
C SER A 100 9.90 -3.29 -6.11
N ALA A 101 10.94 -4.10 -6.24
CA ALA A 101 10.99 -5.19 -7.20
C ALA A 101 10.11 -6.36 -6.72
N ASN A 102 9.19 -6.82 -7.56
CA ASN A 102 8.49 -8.08 -7.30
C ASN A 102 9.38 -9.28 -7.70
N GLU A 103 8.85 -10.49 -7.58
CA GLU A 103 9.58 -11.73 -7.95
C GLU A 103 10.15 -11.73 -9.39
N LYS A 104 9.49 -11.01 -10.33
CA LYS A 104 9.98 -10.87 -11.71
C LYS A 104 11.14 -9.88 -11.83
N GLY A 105 11.34 -9.01 -10.84
CA GLY A 105 12.47 -8.10 -10.73
C GLY A 105 13.82 -8.82 -10.73
N ALA A 106 13.86 -10.08 -10.29
CA ALA A 106 15.05 -10.93 -10.38
C ALA A 106 15.57 -11.10 -11.82
N THR A 107 14.71 -10.96 -12.84
CA THR A 107 15.13 -10.98 -14.25
C THR A 107 16.02 -9.78 -14.63
N LEU A 108 15.95 -8.68 -13.88
CA LEU A 108 16.81 -7.50 -14.00
C LEU A 108 17.91 -7.46 -12.93
N GLY A 109 18.02 -8.48 -12.09
CA GLY A 109 19.04 -8.59 -11.05
C GLY A 109 18.69 -7.91 -9.72
N TYR A 110 17.48 -7.37 -9.57
CA TYR A 110 16.99 -6.87 -8.28
C TYR A 110 16.59 -8.04 -7.35
N GLY A 111 16.80 -7.88 -6.04
CA GLY A 111 16.17 -8.75 -5.05
C GLY A 111 14.68 -8.42 -4.91
N ALA A 112 13.85 -9.43 -4.64
CA ALA A 112 12.43 -9.18 -4.37
C ALA A 112 12.28 -8.35 -3.07
N GLY A 113 11.46 -7.31 -3.12
CA GLY A 113 11.27 -6.34 -2.04
C GLY A 113 12.31 -5.19 -2.04
N ASP A 114 13.36 -5.26 -2.85
CA ASP A 114 14.34 -4.16 -2.93
C ASP A 114 13.71 -2.94 -3.59
N PHE A 115 13.98 -1.74 -3.05
CA PHE A 115 13.67 -0.48 -3.71
C PHE A 115 14.30 -0.45 -5.12
N VAL A 116 13.53 0.01 -6.12
CA VAL A 116 14.02 0.13 -7.50
C VAL A 116 14.39 1.58 -7.81
N PRO A 117 15.69 1.95 -7.81
CA PRO A 117 16.13 3.32 -8.00
C PRO A 117 16.18 3.76 -9.46
N TYR A 118 16.49 5.04 -9.69
CA TYR A 118 16.68 5.68 -11.01
C TYR A 118 15.46 5.71 -11.93
N LEU A 119 14.29 5.28 -11.47
CA LEU A 119 13.03 5.45 -12.20
C LEU A 119 12.67 6.93 -12.36
N HIS A 120 11.94 7.26 -13.42
CA HIS A 120 11.28 8.56 -13.54
C HIS A 120 9.78 8.39 -13.34
N VAL A 121 9.27 8.91 -12.24
CA VAL A 121 7.89 8.71 -11.79
C VAL A 121 7.10 10.01 -11.95
N LYS A 122 5.89 9.91 -12.51
CA LYS A 122 4.93 11.00 -12.57
C LYS A 122 3.57 10.56 -12.05
N ALA A 123 2.93 11.42 -11.29
CA ALA A 123 1.53 11.28 -10.93
C ALA A 123 0.64 12.14 -11.83
N TYR A 124 -0.49 11.56 -12.24
CA TYR A 124 -1.56 12.24 -12.96
C TYR A 124 -2.80 12.21 -12.09
N ILE A 125 -3.27 13.39 -11.69
CA ILE A 125 -4.38 13.58 -10.76
C ILE A 125 -5.53 14.24 -11.52
N GLN A 126 -6.66 13.56 -11.65
CA GLN A 126 -7.81 14.05 -12.40
C GLN A 126 -9.08 13.92 -11.56
N LYS A 127 -9.78 15.04 -11.31
CA LYS A 127 -11.04 15.00 -10.58
C LYS A 127 -12.09 14.27 -11.41
N VAL A 128 -12.85 13.37 -10.80
CA VAL A 128 -13.92 12.64 -11.47
C VAL A 128 -14.94 13.64 -12.03
N GLY A 129 -15.20 13.54 -13.34
CA GLY A 129 -16.07 14.47 -14.08
C GLY A 129 -15.38 15.73 -14.59
N SER A 130 -14.12 15.99 -14.25
CA SER A 130 -13.31 17.07 -14.82
C SER A 130 -12.52 16.59 -16.04
N SER A 131 -12.32 17.47 -17.01
CA SER A 131 -11.39 17.26 -18.14
C SER A 131 -9.96 17.71 -17.83
N LYS A 132 -9.74 18.35 -16.66
CA LYS A 132 -8.42 18.83 -16.26
C LYS A 132 -7.61 17.69 -15.67
N VAL A 133 -6.38 17.54 -16.15
CA VAL A 133 -5.41 16.58 -15.62
C VAL A 133 -4.24 17.37 -15.05
N GLN A 134 -3.99 17.23 -13.76
CA GLN A 134 -2.81 17.76 -13.10
C GLN A 134 -1.68 16.74 -13.22
N GLU A 135 -0.51 17.17 -13.71
CA GLU A 135 0.70 16.35 -13.80
C GLU A 135 1.68 16.80 -12.72
N VAL A 136 2.17 15.85 -11.92
CA VAL A 136 3.17 16.08 -10.87
C VAL A 136 4.36 15.16 -11.10
N ALA A 137 5.56 15.72 -11.19
CA ALA A 137 6.78 14.94 -11.25
C ALA A 137 7.21 14.55 -9.83
N PHE A 138 7.46 13.26 -9.59
CA PHE A 138 8.00 12.80 -8.32
C PHE A 138 9.52 12.80 -8.36
N MET A 139 10.11 13.05 -7.20
CA MET A 139 11.55 13.05 -7.01
C MET A 139 11.93 11.86 -6.12
N PRO A 140 13.07 11.17 -6.39
CA PRO A 140 13.60 10.21 -5.43
C PRO A 140 14.10 10.96 -4.19
N MET A 141 13.75 10.48 -3.01
CA MET A 141 14.19 11.03 -1.74
C MET A 141 14.14 9.97 -0.64
N ASN A 142 14.59 10.33 0.57
CA ASN A 142 14.49 9.47 1.74
C ASN A 142 13.63 10.14 2.81
N ALA A 143 12.82 9.34 3.49
CA ALA A 143 12.28 9.62 4.82
C ALA A 143 12.94 8.70 5.87
N SER A 144 12.38 8.64 7.08
CA SER A 144 12.94 7.85 8.18
C SER A 144 12.73 6.35 8.04
N ASP A 145 11.78 5.93 7.21
CA ASP A 145 11.42 4.56 6.85
C ASP A 145 12.13 4.05 5.59
N GLY A 146 12.61 4.93 4.71
CA GLY A 146 13.42 4.50 3.58
C GLY A 146 13.41 5.44 2.37
N PRO A 147 13.98 4.99 1.25
CA PRO A 147 13.89 5.68 -0.03
C PRO A 147 12.54 5.44 -0.72
N HIS A 148 11.98 6.49 -1.30
CA HIS A 148 10.75 6.46 -2.09
C HIS A 148 10.79 7.48 -3.23
N TYR A 149 9.73 7.53 -4.04
CA TYR A 149 9.47 8.62 -4.98
C TYR A 149 8.31 9.46 -4.49
N GLY A 150 8.51 10.75 -4.28
CA GLY A 150 7.47 11.59 -3.68
C GLY A 150 7.40 13.01 -4.20
N ALA A 151 6.32 13.69 -3.83
CA ALA A 151 6.16 15.13 -4.00
C ALA A 151 5.15 15.69 -2.98
N ASN A 152 5.37 16.93 -2.57
CA ASN A 152 4.31 17.74 -2.00
C ASN A 152 3.31 18.10 -3.10
N VAL A 153 2.04 17.80 -2.88
CA VAL A 153 0.95 17.90 -3.86
C VAL A 153 -0.14 18.84 -3.34
N LYS A 154 -0.72 19.61 -4.26
CA LYS A 154 -1.96 20.35 -4.05
C LYS A 154 -3.04 19.78 -4.95
N PHE A 155 -4.24 19.51 -4.45
CA PHE A 155 -5.39 19.12 -5.26
C PHE A 155 -6.02 20.38 -5.88
N GLU A 156 -5.64 20.70 -7.12
CA GLU A 156 -5.99 21.98 -7.77
C GLU A 156 -7.50 22.24 -7.92
N GLU A 157 -8.32 21.18 -7.90
CA GLU A 157 -9.78 21.27 -7.98
C GLU A 157 -10.48 20.99 -6.63
N GLY A 158 -9.73 21.06 -5.52
CA GLY A 158 -10.22 20.98 -4.15
C GLY A 158 -10.69 19.59 -3.72
N LEU A 159 -11.60 19.54 -2.74
CA LEU A 159 -12.14 18.28 -2.23
C LEU A 159 -12.93 17.49 -3.29
N GLY A 160 -12.89 16.17 -3.22
CA GLY A 160 -13.69 15.28 -4.06
C GLY A 160 -12.97 13.99 -4.46
N LYS A 161 -13.58 13.27 -5.41
CA LYS A 161 -13.03 12.02 -5.95
C LYS A 161 -12.10 12.29 -7.13
N TYR A 162 -11.00 11.57 -7.19
CA TYR A 162 -9.95 11.67 -8.19
C TYR A 162 -9.57 10.30 -8.72
N ASN A 163 -9.20 10.25 -10.00
CA ASN A 163 -8.39 9.16 -10.53
C ASN A 163 -6.92 9.58 -10.36
N ILE A 164 -6.14 8.74 -9.68
CA ILE A 164 -4.70 8.92 -9.49
C ILE A 164 -3.99 7.85 -10.28
N LYS A 165 -3.15 8.25 -11.23
CA LYS A 165 -2.36 7.36 -12.07
C LYS A 165 -0.88 7.66 -11.89
N PHE A 166 -0.07 6.65 -11.62
CA PHE A 166 1.38 6.76 -11.70
C PHE A 166 1.89 6.20 -13.03
N GLU A 167 2.72 6.99 -13.71
CA GLU A 167 3.51 6.55 -14.85
C GLU A 167 4.97 6.41 -14.44
N ILE A 168 5.51 5.20 -14.60
CA ILE A 168 6.82 4.81 -14.10
C ILE A 168 7.70 4.45 -15.28
N LYS A 169 8.65 5.33 -15.61
CA LYS A 169 9.61 5.11 -16.70
C LYS A 169 10.87 4.46 -16.17
N ALA A 170 11.44 3.57 -16.98
CA ALA A 170 12.73 2.98 -16.72
C ALA A 170 13.84 4.05 -16.71
N PRO A 171 15.01 3.75 -16.13
CA PRO A 171 16.12 4.71 -15.99
C PRO A 171 16.76 5.24 -17.28
N GLY A 172 16.39 4.70 -18.44
CA GLY A 172 17.02 5.08 -19.71
C GLY A 172 18.54 4.87 -19.70
N ASN A 173 19.30 5.94 -19.98
CA ASN A 173 20.76 5.91 -20.02
C ASN A 173 21.43 6.15 -18.66
N ASP A 174 20.65 6.40 -17.61
CA ASP A 174 21.18 6.70 -16.27
C ASP A 174 21.51 5.44 -15.47
N TYR A 175 21.22 4.25 -16.01
CA TYR A 175 21.49 2.96 -15.39
C TYR A 175 21.92 1.91 -16.43
N LEU A 176 22.80 0.99 -16.03
CA LEU A 176 23.34 -0.05 -16.92
C LEU A 176 23.01 -1.45 -16.40
N LEU A 177 22.77 -2.38 -17.31
CA LEU A 177 22.65 -3.81 -17.02
C LEU A 177 23.90 -4.54 -17.55
N HIS A 178 24.43 -5.47 -16.77
CA HIS A 178 25.35 -6.47 -17.31
C HIS A 178 24.58 -7.35 -18.30
N VAL A 179 25.17 -7.62 -19.47
CA VAL A 179 24.52 -8.39 -20.55
C VAL A 179 25.40 -9.49 -21.13
N ASP A 180 26.61 -9.68 -20.61
CA ASP A 180 27.48 -10.80 -20.94
C ASP A 180 26.95 -12.12 -20.37
N LYS A 181 27.43 -13.23 -20.89
CA LYS A 181 26.94 -14.57 -20.51
C LYS A 181 27.29 -14.96 -19.06
N GLU A 182 28.40 -14.45 -18.52
CA GLU A 182 28.93 -14.89 -17.23
C GLU A 182 28.26 -14.18 -16.06
N THR A 183 27.98 -12.88 -16.22
CA THR A 183 27.48 -12.01 -15.14
C THR A 183 26.18 -11.28 -15.48
N GLY A 184 25.70 -11.41 -16.72
CA GLY A 184 24.58 -10.64 -17.20
C GLY A 184 23.20 -11.12 -16.76
N VAL A 185 22.27 -10.18 -16.75
CA VAL A 185 20.85 -10.44 -16.48
C VAL A 185 20.10 -10.77 -17.77
N THR A 186 18.97 -11.47 -17.64
CA THR A 186 18.20 -11.98 -18.78
C THR A 186 17.11 -11.01 -19.25
N GLY A 187 16.58 -10.19 -18.35
CA GLY A 187 15.57 -9.17 -18.62
C GLY A 187 16.15 -7.89 -19.23
N ARG A 188 15.27 -7.03 -19.74
CA ARG A 188 15.60 -5.67 -20.19
C ARG A 188 14.57 -4.70 -19.63
N PHE A 189 15.00 -3.47 -19.39
CA PHE A 189 14.09 -2.41 -19.01
C PHE A 189 12.96 -2.24 -20.02
N TRP A 190 11.79 -1.87 -19.51
CA TRP A 190 10.62 -1.57 -20.34
C TRP A 190 10.83 -0.30 -21.16
N THR A 191 10.23 -0.26 -22.36
CA THR A 191 10.29 0.90 -23.26
C THR A 191 9.08 1.82 -23.10
N GLU A 192 7.91 1.25 -22.82
CA GLU A 192 6.68 1.98 -22.51
C GLU A 192 6.49 2.07 -21.00
N PRO A 193 6.10 3.24 -20.44
CA PRO A 193 5.94 3.39 -19.00
C PRO A 193 5.05 2.32 -18.39
N ILE A 194 5.45 1.79 -17.24
CA ILE A 194 4.56 0.98 -16.40
C ILE A 194 3.53 1.92 -15.79
N VAL A 195 2.26 1.50 -15.77
CA VAL A 195 1.14 2.29 -15.28
C VAL A 195 0.44 1.53 -14.16
N VAL A 196 0.23 2.21 -13.03
CA VAL A 196 -0.72 1.82 -11.99
C VAL A 196 -1.72 2.95 -11.81
N GLU A 197 -2.99 2.61 -11.56
CA GLU A 197 -4.06 3.59 -11.44
C GLU A 197 -5.03 3.19 -10.33
N TRP A 198 -5.36 4.15 -9.48
CA TRP A 198 -6.43 4.07 -8.50
C TRP A 198 -7.55 4.99 -8.91
N LYS A 199 -8.75 4.43 -9.09
CA LYS A 199 -9.94 5.19 -9.45
C LYS A 199 -10.73 5.55 -8.20
N ASP A 200 -11.41 6.68 -8.27
CA ASP A 200 -12.31 7.17 -7.22
C ASP A 200 -11.64 7.38 -5.84
N PHE A 201 -10.32 7.64 -5.80
CA PHE A 201 -9.62 8.08 -4.59
C PHE A 201 -10.29 9.35 -4.04
N GLU A 202 -10.65 9.36 -2.76
CA GLU A 202 -11.42 10.46 -2.17
C GLU A 202 -10.54 11.39 -1.33
N TRP A 203 -10.22 12.57 -1.87
CA TRP A 203 -9.60 13.65 -1.10
C TRP A 203 -10.66 14.39 -0.29
N THR A 204 -10.69 14.12 1.02
CA THR A 204 -11.62 14.73 1.98
C THR A 204 -11.00 15.86 2.81
N GLY A 205 -9.72 16.17 2.59
CA GLY A 205 -8.94 17.17 3.33
C GLY A 205 -7.90 16.54 4.25
N PRO A 206 -7.13 17.37 4.99
CA PRO A 206 -6.11 16.90 5.93
C PRO A 206 -6.66 15.91 6.96
N GLN A 207 -5.90 14.85 7.23
CA GLN A 207 -6.23 13.81 8.22
C GLN A 207 -5.30 13.85 9.46
N TRP A 208 -4.60 14.96 9.65
CA TRP A 208 -3.58 15.21 10.67
C TRP A 208 -3.84 16.54 11.39
#